data_AF-A0AAN2TTI3-F1
#
_entry.id   AF-A0AAN2TTI3-F1
#
_cell.length_a   1.000
_cell.length_b   1.000
_cell.length_c   1.000
_cell.angle_alpha   90.00
_cell.angle_beta   90.00
_cell.angle_gamma   90.00
#
_symmetry.space_group_name_H-M   'P 1'
#
loop_
_entity.id
_entity.type
_entity.pdbx_description
1 polymer ?
#
loop_
_entity_poly.entity_id
_entity_poly.type
_entity_poly.pdbx_seq_one_letter_code
_entity_poly.pdbx_strand_id
1 'polypeptide(L)' 'MFRKGNCGDNTPMESFFGHFKDEVDYLVCQTFEELHLIIEEYIEEYNTNRYQWSF' A
#
# COMPACT_ATOMS: atom_id res chain seq x y z
N MET A 1 -8.24 14.86 14.23
CA MET A 1 -7.31 15.92 13.77
C MET A 1 -6.00 15.25 13.38
N PHE A 2 -5.63 15.31 12.10
CA PHE A 2 -4.27 14.98 11.63
C PHE A 2 -3.30 15.89 12.38
N ARG A 3 -2.46 15.29 13.24
CA ARG A 3 -1.39 16.03 13.91
C ARG A 3 -0.36 16.37 12.84
N LYS A 4 0.13 17.61 12.86
CA LYS A 4 1.16 18.11 11.94
C LYS A 4 2.29 17.06 11.81
N GLY A 5 2.57 16.65 10.57
CA GLY A 5 3.27 15.42 10.20
C GLY A 5 4.40 14.99 11.13
N ASN A 6 4.12 13.98 11.95
CA ASN A 6 5.14 13.17 12.58
C ASN A 6 5.39 11.97 11.67
N CYS A 7 6.64 11.79 11.24
CA CYS A 7 7.06 10.72 10.31
C CYS A 7 6.51 9.35 10.73
N GLY A 8 6.45 9.05 12.03
CA GLY A 8 5.99 7.76 12.55
C GLY A 8 4.52 7.40 12.26
N ASP A 9 3.62 8.38 12.12
CA ASP A 9 2.20 8.11 11.80
C ASP A 9 2.02 7.85 10.29
N ASN A 10 2.88 8.45 9.47
CA ASN A 10 2.87 8.34 8.02
C ASN A 10 3.73 7.17 7.50
N THR A 11 4.71 6.72 8.29
CA THR A 11 5.65 5.63 7.95
C THR A 11 4.97 4.37 7.40
N PRO A 12 3.90 3.82 8.01
CA PRO A 12 3.26 2.61 7.47
C PRO A 12 2.61 2.87 6.10
N MET A 13 2.02 4.04 5.90
CA MET A 13 1.37 4.41 4.65
C MET A 13 2.39 4.72 3.54
N GLU A 14 3.49 5.42 3.86
CA GLU A 14 4.59 5.63 2.93
C GLU A 14 5.27 4.32 2.52
N SER A 15 5.48 3.42 3.49
CA SER A 15 6.02 2.09 3.23
C SER A 15 5.11 1.30 2.28
N PHE A 16 3.80 1.26 2.56
CA PHE A 16 2.83 0.57 1.71
C PHE A 16 2.85 1.10 0.27
N PHE A 17 2.75 2.42 0.08
CA PHE A 17 2.74 3.01 -1.26
C PHE A 17 4.10 2.96 -1.96
N GLY A 18 5.20 2.90 -1.21
CA GLY A 18 6.54 2.65 -1.77
C GLY A 18 6.63 1.25 -2.37
N HIS A 19 6.19 0.24 -1.63
CA HIS A 19 6.15 -1.14 -2.07
C HIS A 19 5.18 -1.37 -3.22
N PHE A 20 3.96 -0.86 -3.12
CA PHE A 20 2.96 -0.95 -4.18
C PHE A 20 3.48 -0.43 -5.53
N LYS A 21 4.23 0.68 -5.54
CA LYS A 21 4.76 1.26 -6.79
C LYS A 21 5.93 0.49 -7.40
N ASP A 22 6.66 -0.29 -6.60
CA ASP A 22 7.80 -1.10 -7.07
C ASP A 22 7.32 -2.49 -7.52
N GLU A 23 6.33 -3.04 -6.82
CA GLU A 23 5.89 -4.44 -6.96
C GLU A 23 4.70 -4.58 -7.93
N VAL A 24 3.91 -3.52 -8.17
CA VAL A 24 2.70 -3.58 -9.00
C VAL A 24 2.81 -2.69 -10.23
N ASP A 25 2.58 -3.26 -11.42
CA ASP A 25 2.49 -2.51 -12.68
C ASP A 25 1.09 -1.89 -12.84
N TYR A 26 0.78 -0.91 -11.99
CA TYR A 26 -0.54 -0.26 -11.98
C TYR A 26 -0.79 0.63 -13.22
N LEU A 27 0.23 0.86 -14.06
CA LEU A 27 0.14 1.66 -15.29
C LEU A 27 -0.62 0.95 -16.41
N VAL A 28 -0.82 -0.37 -16.32
CA VAL A 28 -1.63 -1.13 -17.28
C VAL A 28 -3.14 -0.91 -17.08
N CYS A 29 -3.57 -0.38 -15.94
CA CYS A 29 -4.98 -0.15 -15.65
C CYS A 29 -5.54 0.94 -16.56
N GLN A 30 -6.62 0.63 -17.31
CA GLN A 30 -7.28 1.60 -18.18
C GLN A 30 -8.48 2.25 -17.51
N THR A 31 -9.03 1.59 -16.50
CA THR A 31 -10.19 2.06 -15.74
C THR A 31 -9.89 2.19 -14.26
N PHE A 32 -10.70 3.03 -13.59
CA PHE A 32 -10.64 3.17 -12.14
C PHE A 32 -11.00 1.87 -11.42
N GLU A 33 -11.93 1.07 -11.98
CA GLU A 33 -12.35 -0.20 -11.39
C GLU A 33 -11.23 -1.24 -11.40
N GLU A 34 -10.47 -1.34 -12.49
CA GLU A 34 -9.29 -2.21 -12.56
C GLU A 34 -8.23 -1.79 -11.54
N LEU A 35 -7.95 -0.49 -11.45
CA LEU A 35 -6.99 0.03 -10.47
C LEU A 35 -7.45 -0.26 -9.03
N HIS A 36 -8.74 -0.10 -8.75
CA HIS A 36 -9.30 -0.38 -7.43
C HIS A 36 -9.14 -1.85 -7.05
N LEU A 37 -9.46 -2.77 -7.97
CA LEU A 37 -9.32 -4.21 -7.75
C LEU A 37 -7.87 -4.61 -7.47
N ILE A 38 -6.91 -4.07 -8.23
CA ILE A 38 -5.48 -4.35 -8.01
C ILE A 38 -5.01 -3.81 -6.66
N ILE A 39 -5.48 -2.64 -6.26
CA ILE A 39 -5.15 -2.08 -4.94
C ILE A 39 -5.72 -2.98 -3.83
N GLU A 40 -6.97 -3.43 -3.94
CA GLU A 40 -7.58 -4.33 -2.95
C GLU A 40 -6.82 -5.66 -2.84
N GLU A 41 -6.51 -6.29 -3.97
CA GLU A 41 -5.73 -7.54 -4.01
C GLU A 41 -4.34 -7.36 -3.36
N TYR A 42 -3.66 -6.26 -3.69
CA TYR A 42 -2.35 -5.96 -3.12
C TYR A 42 -2.41 -5.67 -1.61
N ILE A 43 -3.48 -5.02 -1.12
CA ILE A 43 -3.69 -4.80 0.31
C ILE A 43 -3.83 -6.14 1.04
N GLU A 44 -4.58 -7.08 0.49
CA GLU A 44 -4.74 -8.41 1.08
C GLU A 44 -3.41 -9.15 1.12
N GLU A 45 -2.65 -9.17 0.02
CA GLU A 45 -1.33 -9.80 -0.03
C GLU A 45 -0.33 -9.15 0.95
N TYR A 46 -0.26 -7.82 0.95
CA TYR A 46 0.66 -7.06 1.79
C TYR A 46 0.41 -7.28 3.29
N ASN A 47 -0.86 -7.44 3.69
CA ASN A 47 -1.23 -7.65 5.10
C ASN A 47 -1.15 -9.12 5.55
N THR A 48 -1.32 -10.08 4.64
CA THR A 48 -1.40 -11.51 5.01
C THR A 48 -0.10 -12.26 4.78
N ASN A 49 0.66 -11.88 3.75
CA ASN A 49 1.77 -12.68 3.25
C ASN A 49 3.13 -12.07 3.58
N ARG A 50 3.17 -10.78 3.95
CA ARG A 50 4.40 -10.10 4.34
C ARG A 50 4.73 -10.43 5.80
N TYR A 51 5.93 -10.94 6.04
CA TYR A 51 6.43 -11.22 7.40
C TYR A 51 6.51 -9.93 8.21
N GLN A 52 5.49 -9.66 9.02
CA GLN A 52 5.55 -8.62 10.04
C GLN A 52 6.25 -9.19 11.27
N TRP A 53 7.38 -8.60 11.64
CA TRP A 53 8.09 -8.97 12.86
C TRP A 53 7.18 -8.69 14.05
N SER A 54 6.65 -9.75 14.67
CA SER A 54 5.98 -9.64 15.96
C SER A 54 7.05 -9.39 17.02
N PHE A 55 6.96 -8.24 17.70
CA PHE A 55 7.73 -7.96 18.93
C PHE A 55 6.99 -8.51 20.15
#